data_AF-A0A537X7Y5-F1
#
_entry.id   AF-A0A537X7Y5-F1
#
_cell.length_a   1.000
_cell.length_b   1.000
_cell.length_c   1.000
_cell.angle_alpha   90.00
_cell.angle_beta   90.00
_cell.angle_gamma   90.00
#
_symmetry.space_group_name_H-M   'P 1'
#
loop_
_entity.id
_entity.type
_entity.pdbx_description
1 polymer ?
#
loop_
_entity_poly.entity_id
_entity_poly.type
_entity_poly.pdbx_seq_one_letter_code
_entity_poly.pdbx_strand_id
1 'polypeptide(L)'
;MGRPPLLLDRPLVGQVLLAVAAPALFGAVCGWLLGVDETAYTVATLLGILGGLAAGHEHPTADEGSLRGFSGGLLFGLFILVVHSATGVRAKATLPDHHFVLPVATTIIGIILGAIGGALRGRHERRLATE
;
A
#
# COMPACT_ATOMS: atom_id res chain seq x y z
N MET A 1 -15.19 -18.99 6.77
CA MET A 1 -15.10 -17.63 6.19
C MET A 1 -14.87 -17.77 4.70
N GLY A 2 -15.65 -17.11 3.85
CA GLY A 2 -15.57 -17.25 2.39
C GLY A 2 -14.23 -16.78 1.82
N ARG A 3 -13.80 -17.38 0.71
CA ARG A 3 -12.56 -17.02 0.02
C ARG A 3 -12.64 -15.56 -0.45
N PRO A 4 -11.71 -14.67 -0.06
CA PRO A 4 -11.72 -13.31 -0.59
C PRO A 4 -11.48 -13.38 -2.11
N PRO A 5 -12.29 -12.65 -2.92
CA PRO A 5 -12.18 -12.67 -4.38
C PRO A 5 -10.85 -12.04 -4.82
N LEU A 6 -10.35 -12.44 -5.99
CA LEU A 6 -9.20 -11.77 -6.57
C LEU A 6 -9.59 -10.35 -6.97
N LEU A 7 -8.60 -9.47 -7.08
CA LEU A 7 -8.85 -8.10 -7.50
C LEU A 7 -9.49 -8.07 -8.89
N LEU A 8 -8.99 -8.89 -9.82
CA LEU A 8 -9.49 -8.97 -11.20
C LEU A 8 -10.91 -9.54 -11.31
N ASP A 9 -11.39 -10.29 -10.31
CA ASP A 9 -12.75 -10.81 -10.28
C ASP A 9 -13.79 -9.73 -9.92
N ARG A 10 -13.33 -8.57 -9.44
CA ARG A 10 -14.20 -7.45 -9.08
C ARG A 10 -14.61 -6.63 -10.30
N PRO A 11 -15.75 -5.93 -10.25
CA PRO A 11 -16.09 -4.95 -11.29
C PRO A 11 -15.01 -3.86 -11.38
N LEU A 12 -14.85 -3.27 -12.58
CA LEU A 12 -13.81 -2.28 -12.88
C LEU A 12 -13.71 -1.16 -11.83
N VAL A 13 -14.86 -0.66 -11.37
CA VAL A 13 -14.91 0.37 -10.31
C VAL A 13 -14.23 -0.11 -9.03
N GLY A 14 -14.49 -1.36 -8.60
CA GLY A 14 -13.84 -1.95 -7.43
C GLY A 14 -12.33 -2.11 -7.63
N GLN A 15 -11.90 -2.47 -8.83
CA GLN A 15 -10.47 -2.57 -9.16
C GLN A 15 -9.77 -1.22 -9.03
N VAL A 16 -10.33 -0.17 -9.64
CA VAL A 16 -9.76 1.19 -9.58
C VAL A 16 -9.77 1.74 -8.15
N LEU A 17 -10.87 1.54 -7.42
CA LEU A 17 -10.97 2.00 -6.04
C LEU A 17 -9.91 1.35 -5.15
N LEU A 18 -9.70 0.04 -5.26
CA LEU A 18 -8.75 -0.67 -4.40
C LEU A 18 -7.30 -0.53 -4.87
N ALA A 19 -7.05 -0.50 -6.18
CA ALA A 19 -5.69 -0.44 -6.73
C ALA A 19 -5.11 0.97 -6.71
N VAL A 20 -5.96 1.99 -6.93
CA VAL A 20 -5.52 3.39 -7.14
C VAL A 20 -6.05 4.30 -6.04
N ALA A 21 -7.37 4.37 -5.87
CA ALA A 21 -7.96 5.37 -4.97
C ALA A 21 -7.57 5.11 -3.50
N ALA A 22 -7.64 3.86 -3.05
CA ALA A 22 -7.31 3.48 -1.68
C ALA A 22 -5.87 3.87 -1.27
N PRO A 23 -4.80 3.47 -1.98
CA PRO A 23 -3.45 3.87 -1.60
C PRO A 23 -3.22 5.39 -1.73
N ALA A 24 -3.80 6.04 -2.75
CA ALA A 24 -3.67 7.49 -2.92
C ALA A 24 -4.36 8.28 -1.80
N LEU A 25 -5.61 7.94 -1.46
CA LEU A 25 -6.37 8.60 -0.39
C LEU A 25 -5.75 8.33 0.97
N PHE A 26 -5.30 7.11 1.23
CA PHE A 26 -4.64 6.80 2.50
C PHE A 26 -3.29 7.52 2.61
N GLY A 27 -2.54 7.64 1.51
CA GLY A 27 -1.33 8.45 1.43
C GLY A 27 -1.61 9.93 1.69
N ALA A 28 -2.69 10.47 1.11
CA ALA A 28 -3.14 11.84 1.35
C ALA A 28 -3.45 12.10 2.83
N VAL A 29 -4.16 11.19 3.49
CA VAL A 29 -4.44 11.28 4.94
C VAL A 29 -3.14 11.28 5.73
N CYS A 30 -2.19 10.40 5.43
CA CYS A 30 -0.88 10.39 6.08
C CYS A 30 -0.10 11.69 5.81
N GLY A 31 -0.13 12.24 4.59
CA GLY A 31 0.50 13.52 4.25
C GLY A 31 -0.06 14.71 5.02
N TRP A 32 -1.36 14.71 5.29
CA TRP A 32 -1.98 15.68 6.18
C TRP A 32 -1.56 15.47 7.64
N LEU A 33 -1.63 14.22 8.14
CA LEU A 33 -1.24 13.88 9.52
C LEU A 33 0.21 14.25 9.83
N LEU A 34 1.10 14.18 8.84
CA LEU A 34 2.50 14.55 8.97
C LEU A 34 2.72 15.99 9.48
N GLY A 35 1.81 16.92 9.17
CA GLY A 35 1.82 18.28 9.71
C GLY A 35 1.04 18.46 11.02
N VAL A 36 0.21 17.48 11.39
CA VAL A 36 -0.73 17.57 12.51
C VAL A 36 -0.19 16.87 13.75
N ASP A 37 0.22 15.60 13.65
CA ASP A 37 0.64 14.76 14.76
C ASP A 37 1.60 13.63 14.31
N GLU A 38 2.80 13.58 14.92
CA GLU A 38 3.85 12.62 14.57
C GLU A 38 3.45 11.17 14.89
N THR A 39 2.78 10.96 16.02
CA THR A 39 2.40 9.60 16.46
C THR A 39 1.32 9.04 15.55
N ALA A 40 0.30 9.85 15.24
CA ALA A 40 -0.77 9.49 14.32
C ALA A 40 -0.24 9.22 12.91
N TYR A 41 0.67 10.07 12.40
CA TYR A 41 1.35 9.83 11.13
C TYR A 41 2.09 8.49 11.11
N THR A 42 2.87 8.21 12.17
CA THR A 42 3.69 7.00 12.26
C THR A 42 2.81 5.75 12.30
N VAL A 43 1.80 5.72 13.18
CA VAL A 43 0.87 4.60 13.31
C VAL A 43 0.10 4.39 12.00
N ALA A 44 -0.45 5.45 11.41
CA ALA A 44 -1.18 5.35 10.14
C ALA A 44 -0.28 4.83 9.02
N THR A 45 0.96 5.31 8.94
CA THR A 45 1.93 4.85 7.93
C THR A 45 2.25 3.36 8.08
N LEU A 46 2.45 2.87 9.31
CA LEU A 46 2.66 1.45 9.58
C LEU A 46 1.44 0.61 9.17
N LEU A 47 0.22 1.07 9.46
CA LEU A 47 -1.01 0.41 9.01
C LEU A 47 -1.11 0.39 7.47
N GLY A 48 -0.75 1.47 6.79
CA GLY A 48 -0.73 1.54 5.34
C GLY A 48 0.26 0.55 4.72
N ILE A 49 1.46 0.44 5.31
CA ILE A 49 2.47 -0.54 4.93
C ILE A 49 1.92 -1.96 5.10
N LEU A 50 1.30 -2.28 6.24
CA LEU A 50 0.67 -3.59 6.47
C LEU A 50 -0.47 -3.89 5.48
N GLY A 51 -1.20 -2.85 5.04
CA GLY A 51 -2.19 -2.95 3.97
C GLY A 51 -1.61 -3.51 2.67
N GLY A 52 -0.33 -3.29 2.39
CA GLY A 52 0.37 -3.86 1.23
C GLY A 52 0.38 -5.39 1.21
N LEU A 53 0.45 -6.04 2.38
CA LEU A 53 0.37 -7.50 2.49
C LEU A 53 -1.03 -8.00 2.10
N ALA A 54 -2.08 -7.34 2.62
CA ALA A 54 -3.46 -7.68 2.32
C ALA A 54 -3.78 -7.46 0.84
N ALA A 55 -3.30 -6.36 0.25
CA ALA A 55 -3.45 -6.08 -1.18
C ALA A 55 -2.74 -7.12 -2.06
N GLY A 56 -1.54 -7.56 -1.66
CA GLY A 56 -0.82 -8.63 -2.34
C GLY A 56 -1.59 -9.96 -2.33
N HIS A 57 -2.28 -10.27 -1.23
CA HIS A 57 -3.06 -11.51 -1.10
C HIS A 57 -4.29 -11.57 -2.03
N GLU A 58 -4.67 -10.45 -2.67
CA GLU A 58 -5.71 -10.41 -3.70
C GLU A 58 -5.21 -10.85 -5.09
N HIS A 59 -3.94 -11.28 -5.18
CA HIS A 59 -3.29 -11.71 -6.41
C HIS A 59 -2.84 -13.19 -6.28
N PRO A 60 -2.93 -13.98 -7.36
CA PRO A 60 -2.68 -15.42 -7.34
C PRO A 60 -1.21 -15.80 -7.09
N THR A 61 -0.27 -14.91 -7.43
CA THR A 61 1.16 -15.19 -7.44
C THR A 61 2.00 -14.07 -6.83
N ALA A 62 3.24 -14.39 -6.49
CA ALA A 62 4.17 -13.46 -5.87
C ALA A 62 4.57 -12.31 -6.81
N ASP A 63 4.74 -12.59 -8.10
CA ASP A 63 5.07 -11.59 -9.12
C ASP A 63 3.91 -10.60 -9.32
N GLU A 64 2.68 -11.09 -9.46
CA GLU A 64 1.49 -10.24 -9.54
C GLU A 64 1.30 -9.41 -8.25
N GLY A 65 1.48 -10.04 -7.09
CA GLY A 65 1.46 -9.35 -5.81
C GLY A 65 2.55 -8.27 -5.71
N SER A 66 3.74 -8.51 -6.27
CA SER A 66 4.85 -7.56 -6.28
C SER A 66 4.55 -6.31 -7.11
N LEU A 67 3.90 -6.47 -8.27
CA LEU A 67 3.48 -5.37 -9.13
C LEU A 67 2.36 -4.54 -8.50
N ARG A 68 1.44 -5.21 -7.80
CA ARG A 68 0.44 -4.54 -6.95
C ARG A 68 1.10 -3.74 -5.83
N GLY A 69 2.12 -4.33 -5.20
CA GLY A 69 2.94 -3.71 -4.17
C GLY A 69 3.68 -2.47 -4.67
N PHE A 70 4.29 -2.55 -5.86
CA PHE A 70 4.95 -1.43 -6.52
C PHE A 70 3.99 -0.26 -6.74
N SER A 71 2.86 -0.50 -7.42
CA SER A 71 1.88 0.53 -7.73
C SER A 71 1.26 1.15 -6.47
N GLY A 72 0.92 0.31 -5.47
CA GLY A 72 0.38 0.77 -4.20
C GLY A 72 1.36 1.59 -3.38
N GLY A 73 2.59 1.09 -3.22
CA GLY A 73 3.64 1.78 -2.47
C GLY A 73 4.03 3.11 -3.09
N LEU A 74 4.14 3.16 -4.43
CA LEU A 74 4.45 4.38 -5.17
C LEU A 74 3.35 5.43 -4.99
N LEU A 75 2.09 5.06 -5.22
CA LEU A 75 0.95 5.98 -5.05
C LEU A 75 0.85 6.47 -3.60
N PHE A 76 1.01 5.58 -2.63
CA PHE A 76 0.95 5.90 -1.22
C PHE A 76 2.03 6.92 -0.83
N GLY A 77 3.30 6.64 -1.11
CA GLY A 77 4.40 7.54 -0.78
C GLY A 77 4.33 8.87 -1.52
N LEU A 78 3.89 8.87 -2.79
CA LEU A 78 3.74 10.09 -3.58
C LEU A 78 2.64 10.99 -3.01
N PHE A 79 1.48 10.45 -2.66
CA PHE A 79 0.38 11.25 -2.12
C PHE A 79 0.66 11.79 -0.71
N ILE A 80 1.50 11.12 0.10
CA ILE A 80 2.02 11.72 1.34
C ILE A 80 2.73 13.03 1.03
N LEU A 81 3.66 13.03 0.08
CA LEU A 81 4.44 14.23 -0.28
C LEU A 81 3.57 15.31 -0.92
N VAL A 82 2.69 14.94 -1.86
CA VAL A 82 1.83 15.90 -2.57
C VAL A 82 0.92 16.63 -1.58
N VAL A 83 0.25 15.89 -0.67
CA VAL A 83 -0.64 16.54 0.30
C VAL A 83 0.15 17.31 1.34
N HIS A 84 1.25 16.75 1.87
CA HIS A 84 2.07 17.47 2.83
C HIS A 84 2.57 18.81 2.26
N SER A 85 3.13 18.78 1.04
CA SER A 85 3.62 20.00 0.37
C SER A 85 2.50 21.00 0.08
N ALA A 86 1.28 20.54 -0.25
CA ALA A 86 0.13 21.41 -0.46
C ALA A 86 -0.38 22.08 0.83
N THR A 87 -0.23 21.44 1.99
CA THR A 87 -0.67 22.02 3.28
C THR A 87 0.24 23.15 3.78
N GLY A 88 1.50 23.19 3.34
CA GLY A 88 2.47 24.20 3.77
C GLY A 88 2.85 24.17 5.26
N VAL A 89 2.38 23.16 6.00
CA VAL A 89 2.67 22.97 7.42
C VAL A 89 4.03 22.30 7.57
N ARG A 90 4.85 22.74 8.54
CA ARG A 90 6.12 22.07 8.84
C ARG A 90 5.86 20.62 9.28
N ALA A 91 6.61 19.67 8.72
CA ALA A 91 6.56 18.28 9.14
C ALA A 91 6.88 18.17 10.64
N LYS A 92 6.00 17.47 11.38
CA LYS A 92 6.20 17.16 12.79
C LYS A 92 6.93 15.84 13.00
N ALA A 93 6.87 14.94 12.02
CA ALA A 93 7.71 13.74 12.00
C ALA A 93 8.99 13.98 11.21
N THR A 94 10.07 13.30 11.59
CA THR A 94 11.34 13.36 10.86
C THR A 94 11.16 12.73 9.47
N LEU A 95 11.21 13.56 8.44
CA LEU A 95 11.32 13.09 7.05
C LEU A 95 12.80 12.92 6.68
N PRO A 96 13.13 11.99 5.76
CA PRO A 96 14.45 11.98 5.14
C PRO A 96 14.73 13.31 4.44
N ASP A 97 15.98 13.79 4.49
CA ASP A 97 16.42 15.07 3.90
C ASP A 97 16.11 15.18 2.40
N HIS A 98 15.98 14.04 1.71
CA HIS A 98 15.66 13.96 0.30
C HIS A 98 14.24 13.45 0.10
N HIS A 99 13.36 14.32 -0.42
CA HIS A 99 11.93 14.02 -0.59
C HIS A 99 11.64 12.73 -1.36
N PHE A 100 12.47 12.37 -2.35
CA PHE A 100 12.26 11.15 -3.15
C PHE A 100 12.48 9.84 -2.36
N VAL A 101 13.14 9.88 -1.21
CA VAL A 101 13.44 8.68 -0.41
C VAL A 101 12.16 8.02 0.10
N LEU A 102 11.14 8.80 0.48
CA LEU A 102 9.91 8.25 1.03
C LEU A 102 9.10 7.44 -0.02
N PRO A 103 8.79 7.96 -1.22
CA PRO A 103 8.18 7.16 -2.30
C PRO A 103 8.99 5.94 -2.68
N VAL A 104 10.32 6.06 -2.76
CA VAL A 104 11.19 4.93 -3.09
C VAL A 104 11.13 3.85 -2.01
N ALA A 105 11.25 4.22 -0.73
CA ALA A 105 11.20 3.29 0.38
C ALA A 105 9.83 2.59 0.48
N THR A 106 8.73 3.36 0.40
CA THR A 106 7.37 2.79 0.41
C THR A 106 7.10 1.88 -0.78
N THR A 107 7.66 2.20 -1.95
CA THR A 107 7.59 1.33 -3.14
C THR A 107 8.35 0.02 -2.93
N ILE A 108 9.60 0.07 -2.44
CA ILE A 108 10.41 -1.13 -2.18
C ILE A 108 9.74 -2.02 -1.14
N ILE A 109 9.29 -1.44 -0.03
CA ILE A 109 8.57 -2.17 1.02
C ILE A 109 7.28 -2.75 0.44
N GLY A 110 6.55 -1.97 -0.36
CA GLY A 110 5.33 -2.39 -1.05
C GLY A 110 5.56 -3.60 -1.94
N ILE A 111 6.59 -3.59 -2.79
CA ILE A 111 6.99 -4.74 -3.63
C ILE A 111 7.16 -5.99 -2.79
N ILE A 112 7.93 -5.89 -1.69
CA ILE A 112 8.25 -7.04 -0.83
C ILE A 112 6.97 -7.58 -0.18
N LEU A 113 6.17 -6.72 0.45
CA LEU A 113 4.95 -7.15 1.14
C LEU A 113 3.88 -7.65 0.17
N GLY A 114 3.75 -7.02 -0.99
CA GLY A 114 2.87 -7.47 -2.05
C GLY A 114 3.25 -8.86 -2.56
N ALA A 115 4.54 -9.11 -2.78
CA ALA A 115 5.06 -10.41 -3.17
C ALA A 115 4.79 -11.49 -2.11
N ILE A 116 4.99 -11.15 -0.82
CA ILE A 116 4.65 -12.06 0.29
C ILE A 116 3.16 -12.38 0.28
N GLY A 117 2.29 -11.38 0.14
CA GLY A 117 0.83 -11.56 0.11
C GLY A 117 0.39 -12.51 -1.01
N GLY A 118 0.87 -12.28 -2.23
CA GLY A 118 0.56 -13.14 -3.38
C GLY A 118 1.16 -14.54 -3.26
N ALA A 119 2.35 -14.67 -2.69
CA ALA A 119 2.95 -15.97 -2.40
C ALA A 119 2.12 -16.78 -1.38
N LEU A 120 1.63 -16.14 -0.33
CA LEU A 120 0.75 -16.76 0.67
C LEU A 120 -0.56 -17.23 0.04
N ARG A 121 -1.18 -16.39 -0.81
CA ARG A 121 -2.38 -16.75 -1.56
C ARG A 121 -2.15 -17.99 -2.42
N GLY A 122 -1.12 -17.98 -3.28
CA GLY A 122 -0.81 -19.11 -4.16
C GLY A 122 -0.44 -20.40 -3.39
N ARG A 123 0.20 -20.28 -2.22
CA ARG A 123 0.45 -21.44 -1.34
C ARG A 123 -0.85 -22.04 -0.78
N HIS A 124 -1.79 -21.21 -0.37
CA HIS A 124 -3.08 -21.65 0.14
C HIS A 124 -3.89 -22.35 -0.96
N GLU A 125 -3.92 -21.79 -2.16
CA GLU A 125 -4.64 -22.37 -3.30
C GLU A 125 -4.08 -23.74 -3.73
N ARG A 126 -2.75 -23.90 -3.74
CA ARG A 126 -2.10 -25.19 -4.03
C ARG A 126 -2.43 -26.27 -3.00
N ARG A 127 -2.47 -25.91 -1.72
CA ARG A 127 -2.84 -26.86 -0.65
C ARG A 127 -4.26 -27.40 -0.84
N LEU A 128 -5.22 -26.50 -1.08
CA LEU A 128 -6.62 -26.88 -1.31
C LEU A 128 -6.82 -27.74 -2.57
N ALA A 129 -5.94 -27.63 -3.57
CA ALA A 129 -5.99 -28.45 -4.77
C ALA A 129 -5.42 -29.88 -4.57
N THR A 130 -4.73 -30.13 -3.45
CA THR A 130 -4.09 -31.41 -3.14
C THR A 130 -4.87 -32.23 -2.10
N GLU A 131 -5.86 -31.61 -1.42
CA GLU A 131 -6.81 -32.24 -0.50
C GLU A 131 -8.09 -32.68 -1.23
#